data_AF-A0A6J2XJS7-F1
#
_entry.id   AF-A0A6J2XJS7-F1
#
_cell.length_a   1.000
_cell.length_b   1.000
_cell.length_c   1.000
_cell.angle_alpha   90.00
_cell.angle_beta   90.00
_cell.angle_gamma   90.00
#
_symmetry.space_group_name_H-M   'P 1'
#
loop_
_entity.id
_entity.type
_entity.pdbx_description
1 polymer ?
#
loop_
_entity_poly.entity_id
_entity_poly.type
_entity_poly.pdbx_seq_one_letter_code
_entity_poly.pdbx_strand_id
1 'polypeptide(L)'
;MPNVGGTRASKRRVLASVVHSQLLYAAPAWHKVTNNRKLMQRLRRIQRIMSIRVCSTYKIVSGKAIGVIAEIAPIDLLIQERYDRYHGMDKNLARTKLLQQWQEKWNNGVYGR
;
A
#
# COMPACT_ATOMS: atom_id res chain seq x y z
N MET A 1 -12.12 -15.01 6.12
CA MET A 1 -10.89 -15.30 6.89
C MET A 1 -11.10 -14.91 8.34
N PRO A 2 -11.25 -15.90 9.24
CA PRO A 2 -11.29 -15.67 10.68
C PRO A 2 -10.01 -14.99 11.18
N ASN A 3 -10.14 -14.06 12.12
CA ASN A 3 -8.97 -13.40 12.72
C ASN A 3 -8.20 -14.36 13.64
N VAL A 4 -8.91 -15.21 14.39
CA VAL A 4 -8.37 -16.25 15.28
C VAL A 4 -8.61 -17.62 14.65
N GLY A 5 -7.64 -18.54 14.77
CA GLY A 5 -7.73 -19.89 14.19
C GLY A 5 -7.68 -19.94 12.66
N GLY A 6 -7.44 -18.81 11.98
CA GLY A 6 -7.36 -18.70 10.53
C GLY A 6 -5.96 -18.93 9.96
N THR A 7 -5.78 -18.66 8.67
CA THR A 7 -4.48 -18.79 8.00
C THR A 7 -3.42 -17.85 8.58
N ARG A 8 -2.16 -18.28 8.60
CA ARG A 8 -0.99 -17.50 9.05
C ARG A 8 -0.82 -16.21 8.23
N ALA A 9 -0.27 -15.16 8.84
CA ALA A 9 -0.04 -13.85 8.22
C ALA A 9 0.72 -13.93 6.88
N SER A 10 1.67 -14.85 6.73
CA SER A 10 2.42 -15.09 5.49
C SER A 10 1.50 -15.42 4.31
N LYS A 11 0.55 -16.36 4.48
CA LYS A 11 -0.43 -16.71 3.45
C LYS A 11 -1.33 -15.52 3.09
N ARG A 12 -1.68 -14.70 4.08
CA ARG A 12 -2.49 -13.49 3.86
C ARG A 12 -1.72 -12.42 3.09
N ARG A 13 -0.42 -12.28 3.35
CA ARG A 13 0.47 -11.36 2.64
C ARG A 13 0.62 -11.75 1.17
N VAL A 14 0.70 -13.05 0.87
CA VAL A 14 0.67 -13.55 -0.52
C VAL A 14 -0.62 -13.13 -1.21
N LEU A 15 -1.78 -13.35 -0.59
CA LEU A 15 -3.06 -12.90 -1.17
C LEU A 15 -3.11 -11.38 -1.37
N ALA A 16 -2.62 -10.60 -0.40
CA ALA A 16 -2.53 -9.15 -0.53
C ALA A 16 -1.57 -8.73 -1.67
N SER A 17 -0.50 -9.48 -1.91
CA SER A 17 0.43 -9.22 -3.01
C SER A 17 -0.22 -9.47 -4.37
N VAL A 18 -1.06 -10.51 -4.49
CA VAL A 18 -1.82 -10.81 -5.72
C VAL A 18 -2.78 -9.67 -6.03
N VAL A 19 -3.54 -9.21 -5.02
CA VAL A 19 -4.47 -8.09 -5.20
C VAL A 19 -3.73 -6.82 -5.58
N HIS A 20 -2.59 -6.51 -4.95
CA HIS A 20 -1.78 -5.36 -5.37
C HIS A 20 -1.25 -5.48 -6.79
N SER A 21 -0.80 -6.66 -7.20
CA SER A 21 -0.33 -6.90 -8.58
C SER A 21 -1.45 -6.69 -9.60
N GLN A 22 -2.66 -7.19 -9.33
CA GLN A 22 -3.82 -6.97 -10.19
C GLN A 22 -4.24 -5.51 -10.21
N LEU A 23 -4.30 -4.87 -9.04
CA LEU A 23 -4.67 -3.47 -8.90
C LEU A 23 -3.69 -2.56 -9.64
N LEU A 24 -2.38 -2.84 -9.57
CA LEU A 24 -1.31 -2.00 -10.10
C LEU A 24 -0.83 -2.40 -11.49
N TYR A 25 -1.41 -3.43 -12.11
CA TYR A 25 -0.95 -3.98 -13.39
C TYR A 25 -0.79 -2.90 -14.47
N ALA A 26 -1.83 -2.08 -14.66
CA ALA A 26 -1.84 -0.98 -15.62
C ALA A 26 -1.62 0.39 -14.98
N ALA A 27 -1.02 0.45 -13.78
CA ALA A 27 -0.82 1.70 -13.04
C ALA A 27 -0.21 2.86 -13.87
N PRO A 28 0.78 2.63 -14.75
CA PRO A 28 1.31 3.69 -15.60
C PRO A 28 0.25 4.33 -16.52
N ALA A 29 -0.71 3.55 -17.04
CA ALA A 29 -1.74 4.03 -17.95
C ALA A 29 -2.78 4.91 -17.24
N TRP A 30 -3.15 4.57 -16.00
CA TRP A 30 -4.17 5.29 -15.23
C TRP A 30 -3.60 6.14 -14.08
N HIS A 31 -2.28 6.33 -13.99
CA HIS A 31 -1.59 7.04 -12.91
C HIS A 31 -2.22 8.39 -12.53
N LYS A 32 -2.76 9.12 -13.52
CA LYS A 32 -3.45 10.42 -13.37
C LYS A 32 -4.62 10.40 -12.37
N VAL A 33 -5.16 9.22 -12.04
CA VAL A 33 -6.14 8.99 -10.96
C VAL A 33 -5.66 9.52 -9.61
N THR A 34 -4.36 9.61 -9.37
CA THR A 34 -3.77 10.22 -8.16
C THR A 34 -4.28 11.65 -7.91
N ASN A 35 -4.64 12.39 -8.97
CA ASN A 35 -5.22 13.73 -8.88
C ASN A 35 -6.69 13.70 -8.42
N ASN A 36 -7.40 12.59 -8.61
CA ASN A 36 -8.80 12.43 -8.22
C ASN A 36 -8.92 11.90 -6.79
N ARG A 37 -9.23 12.81 -5.85
CA ARG A 37 -9.35 12.50 -4.41
C ARG A 37 -10.37 11.39 -4.12
N LYS A 38 -11.51 11.35 -4.82
CA LYS A 38 -12.59 10.37 -4.58
C LYS A 38 -12.14 8.97 -4.96
N LEU A 39 -11.47 8.83 -6.10
CA LEU A 39 -10.96 7.54 -6.55
C LEU A 39 -9.79 7.08 -5.69
N MET A 40 -8.88 7.99 -5.31
CA MET A 40 -7.81 7.70 -4.35
C MET A 40 -8.32 7.25 -2.98
N GLN A 41 -9.40 7.83 -2.48
CA GLN A 41 -10.03 7.37 -1.23
C GLN A 41 -10.57 5.94 -1.36
N ARG A 42 -11.15 5.57 -2.51
CA ARG A 42 -11.60 4.19 -2.77
C ARG A 42 -10.42 3.21 -2.76
N LEU A 43 -9.32 3.56 -3.44
CA LEU A 43 -8.10 2.74 -3.44
C LEU A 43 -7.50 2.57 -2.04
N ARG A 44 -7.42 3.66 -1.26
CA ARG A 44 -6.98 3.61 0.14
C ARG A 44 -7.89 2.74 1.01
N ARG A 45 -9.21 2.75 0.77
CA ARG A 45 -10.15 1.89 1.49
C ARG A 45 -9.89 0.41 1.19
N ILE A 46 -9.66 0.05 -0.07
CA ILE A 46 -9.31 -1.32 -0.46
C ILE A 46 -8.00 -1.74 0.22
N GLN A 47 -6.97 -0.89 0.16
CA GLN A 47 -5.67 -1.14 0.80
C GLN A 47 -5.78 -1.30 2.32
N ARG A 48 -6.61 -0.49 2.98
CA ARG A 48 -6.89 -0.61 4.42
C ARG A 48 -7.52 -1.96 4.74
N ILE A 49 -8.53 -2.40 3.96
CA ILE A 49 -9.19 -3.69 4.17
C ILE A 49 -8.18 -4.83 4.04
N MET A 50 -7.32 -4.80 3.02
CA MET A 50 -6.26 -5.80 2.84
C MET A 50 -5.30 -5.81 4.03
N SER A 51 -4.83 -4.65 4.47
CA SER A 51 -3.89 -4.52 5.60
C SER A 51 -4.49 -5.04 6.91
N ILE A 52 -5.78 -4.76 7.18
CA ILE A 52 -6.52 -5.33 8.33
C ILE A 52 -6.53 -6.86 8.27
N ARG A 53 -6.75 -7.44 7.08
CA ARG A 53 -6.78 -8.90 6.92
C ARG A 53 -5.40 -9.52 7.10
N VAL A 54 -4.35 -8.89 6.57
CA VAL A 54 -2.94 -9.34 6.74
C VAL A 54 -2.57 -9.35 8.22
N CYS A 55 -2.86 -8.27 8.96
CA CYS A 55 -2.50 -8.14 10.37
C CYS A 55 -3.47 -8.85 11.33
N SER A 56 -4.62 -9.35 10.87
CA SER A 56 -5.68 -9.94 11.73
C SER A 56 -6.25 -8.99 12.80
N THR A 57 -6.09 -7.68 12.65
CA THR A 57 -6.49 -6.69 13.67
C THR A 57 -8.00 -6.51 13.77
N TYR A 58 -8.50 -6.16 14.95
CA TYR A 58 -9.94 -6.18 15.25
C TYR A 58 -10.76 -4.97 14.76
N LYS A 59 -10.16 -3.88 14.23
CA LYS A 59 -10.75 -2.81 13.36
C LYS A 59 -10.20 -1.40 13.67
N ILE A 60 -9.69 -1.14 14.89
CA ILE A 60 -9.36 0.20 15.37
C ILE A 60 -7.85 0.49 15.23
N VAL A 61 -7.38 0.60 13.99
CA VAL A 61 -6.02 1.10 13.71
C VAL A 61 -6.12 2.16 12.63
N SER A 62 -5.32 3.23 12.73
CA SER A 62 -5.25 4.24 11.68
C SER A 62 -4.79 3.60 10.36
N GLY A 63 -5.27 4.10 9.21
CA GLY A 63 -4.95 3.51 7.91
C GLY A 63 -3.45 3.56 7.59
N LYS A 64 -2.77 4.60 8.09
CA LYS A 64 -1.32 4.77 7.95
C LYS A 64 -0.55 3.79 8.83
N ALA A 65 -0.92 3.66 10.11
CA ALA A 65 -0.24 2.76 11.04
C ALA A 65 -0.40 1.29 10.63
N ILE A 66 -1.58 0.88 10.16
CA ILE A 66 -1.77 -0.51 9.76
C ILE A 66 -0.99 -0.89 8.49
N GLY A 67 -0.77 0.07 7.58
CA GLY A 67 0.09 -0.14 6.42
C GLY A 67 1.53 -0.44 6.85
N VAL A 68 2.05 0.28 7.85
CA VAL A 68 3.39 0.03 8.41
C VAL A 68 3.48 -1.37 9.03
N ILE A 69 2.53 -1.74 9.90
CA ILE A 69 2.49 -3.07 10.53
C ILE A 69 2.35 -4.19 9.48
N ALA A 70 1.59 -3.94 8.41
CA ALA A 70 1.40 -4.89 7.33
C ALA A 70 2.59 -4.96 6.35
N GLU A 71 3.60 -4.10 6.49
CA GLU A 71 4.71 -3.88 5.54
C GLU A 71 4.21 -3.46 4.14
N ILE A 72 3.10 -2.74 4.07
CA ILE A 72 2.45 -2.29 2.84
C ILE A 72 2.58 -0.77 2.72
N ALA A 73 3.34 -0.32 1.72
CA ALA A 73 3.50 1.10 1.40
C ALA A 73 2.19 1.72 0.89
N PRO A 74 1.94 3.02 1.11
CA PRO A 74 0.75 3.72 0.62
C PRO A 74 0.53 3.56 -0.89
N ILE A 75 -0.72 3.34 -1.31
CA ILE A 75 -1.07 3.05 -2.70
C ILE A 75 -0.65 4.15 -3.67
N ASP A 76 -0.67 5.41 -3.26
CA ASP A 76 -0.18 6.55 -4.05
C ASP A 76 1.31 6.42 -4.38
N LEU A 77 2.13 6.00 -3.41
CA LEU A 77 3.56 5.79 -3.64
C LEU A 77 3.81 4.55 -4.52
N LEU A 78 3.02 3.49 -4.35
CA LEU A 78 3.11 2.29 -5.19
C LEU A 78 2.75 2.58 -6.66
N ILE A 79 1.76 3.44 -6.90
CA ILE A 79 1.37 3.89 -8.23
C ILE A 79 2.51 4.70 -8.86
N GLN A 80 3.12 5.63 -8.11
CA GLN A 80 4.28 6.40 -8.57
C GLN A 80 5.49 5.50 -8.89
N GLU A 81 5.81 4.53 -8.02
CA GLU A 81 6.91 3.57 -8.25
C GLU A 81 6.71 2.74 -9.53
N ARG A 82 5.46 2.40 -9.87
CA ARG A 82 5.13 1.67 -11.12
C ARG A 82 5.26 2.59 -12.34
N TYR A 83 4.82 3.84 -12.21
CA TYR A 83 4.96 4.85 -13.24
C TYR A 83 6.44 5.14 -13.53
N ASP A 84 7.24 5.38 -12.50
CA ASP A 84 8.68 5.69 -12.63
C ASP A 84 9.43 4.53 -13.31
N ARG A 85 9.15 3.28 -12.92
CA ARG A 85 9.73 2.09 -13.56
C ARG A 85 9.34 1.94 -15.03
N TYR A 86 8.09 2.24 -15.37
CA TYR A 86 7.64 2.21 -16.76
C TYR A 86 8.35 3.27 -17.62
N HIS A 87 8.71 4.41 -17.02
CA HIS A 87 9.42 5.50 -17.70
C HIS A 87 10.95 5.35 -17.63
N GLY A 88 11.46 4.15 -17.32
CA GLY A 88 12.90 3.84 -17.40
C GLY A 88 13.71 4.05 -16.13
N MET A 89 13.07 4.33 -14.98
CA MET A 89 13.78 4.36 -13.70
C MET A 89 14.18 2.94 -13.27
N ASP A 90 15.42 2.78 -12.81
CA ASP A 90 15.89 1.51 -12.24
C ASP A 90 14.99 1.06 -11.08
N LYS A 91 14.78 -0.27 -10.98
CA LYS A 91 13.89 -0.87 -9.98
C LYS A 91 14.34 -0.57 -8.56
N ASN A 92 15.65 -0.63 -8.28
CA ASN A 92 16.17 -0.41 -6.94
C ASN A 92 16.08 1.07 -6.58
N LEU A 93 16.37 1.96 -7.53
CA LEU A 93 16.24 3.40 -7.36
C LEU A 93 14.80 3.84 -7.12
N ALA A 94 13.84 3.30 -7.89
CA ALA A 94 12.41 3.54 -7.66
C ALA A 94 11.97 3.05 -6.27
N ARG A 95 12.53 1.91 -5.83
CA ARG A 95 12.23 1.34 -4.52
C ARG A 95 12.80 2.19 -3.37
N THR A 96 14.04 2.65 -3.46
CA THR A 96 14.65 3.53 -2.44
C THR A 96 13.92 4.86 -2.36
N LYS A 97 13.58 5.46 -3.51
CA LYS A 97 12.75 6.67 -3.58
C LYS A 97 11.41 6.48 -2.89
N LEU A 98 10.72 5.36 -3.13
CA LEU A 98 9.47 5.03 -2.45
C LEU A 98 9.66 4.93 -0.93
N LEU A 99 10.70 4.23 -0.47
CA LEU A 99 10.96 4.06 0.96
C LEU A 99 11.27 5.39 1.64
N GLN A 100 12.07 6.25 1.01
CA GLN A 100 12.39 7.59 1.51
C GLN A 100 11.12 8.44 1.63
N GLN A 101 10.30 8.52 0.58
CA GLN A 101 9.04 9.27 0.60
C GLN A 101 8.05 8.70 1.62
N TRP A 102 8.06 7.38 1.82
CA TRP A 102 7.22 6.75 2.83
C TRP A 102 7.68 7.13 4.24
N GLN A 103 8.99 7.11 4.49
CA GLN A 103 9.57 7.54 5.77
C GLN A 103 9.28 9.01 6.05
N GLU A 104 9.44 9.89 5.07
CA GLU A 104 9.10 11.32 5.19
C GLU A 104 7.61 11.51 5.51
N LYS A 105 6.71 10.77 4.83
CA LYS A 105 5.27 10.80 5.13
C LYS A 105 4.94 10.27 6.53
N TRP A 106 5.73 9.33 7.04
CA TRP A 106 5.59 8.83 8.39
C TRP A 106 6.00 9.90 9.40
N ASN A 107 7.23 10.42 9.29
CA ASN A 107 7.78 11.43 10.19
C ASN A 107 6.95 12.72 10.24
N ASN A 108 6.35 13.12 9.12
CA ASN A 108 5.49 14.30 9.02
C ASN A 108 4.02 14.01 9.38
N GLY A 109 3.68 12.76 9.70
CA GLY A 109 2.32 12.35 10.02
C GLY A 109 1.97 12.54 11.49
N VAL A 110 0.68 12.79 11.77
CA VAL A 110 0.12 12.90 13.13
C VAL A 110 0.41 11.68 14.02
N TYR A 111 0.66 10.52 13.43
CA TYR A 111 0.92 9.25 14.12
C TYR A 111 2.40 8.83 14.11
N GLY A 112 3.28 9.62 13.48
CA GLY A 112 4.71 9.33 13.39
C GLY A 112 5.51 10.21 14.33
N ARG A 113 5.25 10.07 15.63
CA ARG A 113 6.10 10.50 16.73
C ARG A 113 5.89 9.52 17.88
#